data_AF-A0A5C5RNG2-F1
#
_entry.id   AF-A0A5C5RNG2-F1
#
_cell.length_a   1.000
_cell.length_b   1.000
_cell.length_c   1.000
_cell.angle_alpha   90.00
_cell.angle_beta   90.00
_cell.angle_gamma   90.00
#
_symmetry.space_group_name_H-M   'P 1'
#
loop_
_entity.id
_entity.type
_entity.pdbx_description
1 polymer ?
#
loop_
_entity_poly.entity_id
_entity_poly.type
_entity_poly.pdbx_seq_one_letter_code
_entity_poly.pdbx_strand_id
1 'polypeptide(L)'
;MTAPQWLDPLLGNLGDVAGELRERGGAVAALQRVKDPRRASVLILFDGDPSAAGPTPPADATVLLTQRASALRQHAGQVAFPGGARDPEDADDVAVALREAREETGLDPGSVQVLAELDPIEVPVSGFRVVPVIGFAARPCEVRAVDPAETALVRRVPLAELIDPAHRFMVRKSFYRGPAFAAGPMLVWGFTGGLMNALIGAAGWERPWDTSDVRPLTDEVRAAATRAQHWQESTR
;
A
#
# COMPACT_ATOMS: atom_id res chain seq x y z
N MET A 1 8.99 -1.00 -21.94
CA MET A 1 10.15 -1.71 -21.37
C MET A 1 9.62 -2.99 -20.75
N THR A 2 10.42 -4.03 -20.57
CA THR A 2 10.01 -5.21 -19.78
C THR A 2 10.05 -4.86 -18.29
N ALA A 3 9.22 -5.54 -17.48
CA ALA A 3 9.31 -5.39 -16.03
C ALA A 3 10.72 -5.80 -15.54
N PRO A 4 11.22 -5.20 -14.44
CA PRO A 4 12.44 -5.68 -13.79
C PRO A 4 12.30 -7.13 -13.33
N GLN A 5 13.39 -7.90 -13.43
CA GLN A 5 13.40 -9.33 -13.10
C GLN A 5 12.98 -9.61 -11.64
N TRP A 6 13.30 -8.69 -10.73
CA TRP A 6 12.96 -8.85 -9.31
C TRP A 6 11.46 -8.74 -9.03
N LEU A 7 10.65 -8.25 -9.98
CA LEU A 7 9.19 -8.28 -9.92
C LEU A 7 8.59 -9.55 -10.56
N ASP A 8 9.37 -10.34 -11.30
CA ASP A 8 8.87 -11.55 -11.98
C ASP A 8 8.16 -12.53 -11.02
N PRO A 9 8.66 -12.80 -9.79
CA PRO A 9 7.96 -13.68 -8.86
C PRO A 9 6.55 -13.17 -8.51
N LEU A 10 6.42 -11.85 -8.29
CA LEU A 10 5.12 -11.24 -8.00
C LEU A 10 4.19 -11.33 -9.20
N LEU A 11 4.67 -10.95 -10.38
CA LEU A 11 3.89 -10.95 -11.63
C LEU A 11 3.50 -12.37 -12.08
N GLY A 12 4.34 -13.36 -11.77
CA GLY A 12 4.04 -14.78 -12.00
C GLY A 12 3.00 -15.36 -11.06
N ASN A 13 2.78 -14.74 -9.89
CA ASN A 13 1.93 -15.26 -8.81
C ASN A 13 0.73 -14.34 -8.48
N LEU A 14 0.27 -13.49 -9.41
CA LEU A 14 -0.81 -12.53 -9.15
C LEU A 14 -2.13 -13.19 -8.71
N GLY A 15 -2.43 -14.38 -9.22
CA GLY A 15 -3.61 -15.15 -8.80
C GLY A 15 -3.55 -15.62 -7.35
N ASP A 16 -2.34 -15.78 -6.79
CA ASP A 16 -2.13 -16.19 -5.41
C ASP A 16 -2.29 -15.00 -4.44
N VAL A 17 -2.09 -13.75 -4.88
CA VAL A 17 -2.24 -12.56 -4.01
C VAL A 17 -3.63 -12.52 -3.36
N ALA A 18 -4.68 -12.93 -4.07
CA ALA A 18 -6.02 -13.01 -3.50
C ALA A 18 -6.15 -14.14 -2.46
N GLY A 19 -5.47 -15.27 -2.65
CA GLY A 19 -5.38 -16.36 -1.67
C GLY A 19 -4.61 -15.93 -0.43
N GLU A 20 -3.40 -15.42 -0.62
CA GLU A 20 -2.52 -14.83 0.38
C GLU A 20 -3.22 -13.74 1.20
N LEU A 21 -4.03 -12.88 0.57
CA LEU A 21 -4.81 -11.88 1.28
C LEU A 21 -5.89 -12.51 2.16
N ARG A 22 -6.60 -13.54 1.69
CA ARG A 22 -7.60 -14.28 2.48
C ARG A 22 -6.99 -15.00 3.67
N GLU A 23 -5.83 -15.60 3.49
CA GLU A 23 -5.16 -16.39 4.53
C GLU A 23 -4.40 -15.51 5.53
N ARG A 24 -3.75 -14.44 5.04
CA ARG A 24 -2.73 -13.69 5.79
C ARG A 24 -3.02 -12.20 5.92
N GLY A 25 -3.99 -11.66 5.19
CA GLY A 25 -4.41 -10.25 5.26
C GLY A 25 -5.12 -9.84 6.55
N GLY A 26 -5.36 -10.80 7.45
CA GLY A 26 -6.10 -10.60 8.68
C GLY A 26 -7.61 -10.49 8.46
N ALA A 27 -8.32 -10.01 9.48
CA ALA A 27 -9.78 -9.88 9.47
C ALA A 27 -10.31 -8.96 8.36
N VAL A 28 -9.46 -8.18 7.66
CA VAL A 28 -9.87 -7.44 6.46
C VAL A 28 -10.41 -8.39 5.38
N ALA A 29 -9.79 -9.55 5.22
CA ALA A 29 -10.17 -10.50 4.17
C ALA A 29 -11.29 -11.48 4.60
N ALA A 30 -11.61 -11.51 5.89
CA ALA A 30 -12.62 -12.39 6.47
C ALA A 30 -14.03 -11.76 6.55
N LEU A 31 -14.21 -10.53 6.04
CA LEU A 31 -15.47 -9.82 6.16
C LEU A 31 -16.41 -10.06 4.97
N GLN A 32 -17.70 -10.06 5.29
CA GLN A 32 -18.83 -10.45 4.45
C GLN A 32 -18.92 -9.67 3.12
N ARG A 33 -19.58 -10.27 2.12
CA ARG A 33 -19.86 -9.62 0.84
C ARG A 33 -20.54 -8.27 1.03
N VAL A 34 -20.06 -7.26 0.31
CA VAL A 34 -20.68 -5.93 0.31
C VAL A 34 -21.89 -5.95 -0.63
N LYS A 35 -23.03 -5.45 -0.16
CA LYS A 35 -24.18 -5.19 -1.03
C LYS A 35 -23.90 -3.91 -1.83
N ASP A 36 -23.88 -4.02 -3.15
CA ASP A 36 -23.65 -2.93 -4.11
C ASP A 36 -22.37 -2.10 -3.82
N PRO A 37 -21.18 -2.73 -3.85
CA PRO A 37 -19.95 -2.03 -3.52
C PRO A 37 -19.65 -0.92 -4.51
N ARG A 38 -19.24 0.25 -4.00
CA ARG A 38 -18.67 1.32 -4.83
C ARG A 38 -17.35 0.85 -5.42
N ARG A 39 -17.07 1.21 -6.67
CA ARG A 39 -15.82 0.83 -7.33
C ARG A 39 -14.72 1.83 -7.01
N ALA A 40 -13.54 1.33 -6.72
CA ALA A 40 -12.34 2.12 -6.47
C ALA A 40 -11.12 1.39 -7.03
N SER A 41 -10.03 2.13 -7.25
CA SER A 41 -8.78 1.57 -7.72
C SER A 41 -7.62 2.20 -6.98
N VAL A 42 -6.57 1.42 -6.73
CA VAL A 42 -5.36 1.88 -6.02
C VAL A 42 -4.12 1.52 -6.83
N LEU A 43 -3.13 2.40 -6.83
CA LEU A 43 -1.85 2.20 -7.50
C LEU A 43 -0.80 1.67 -6.51
N ILE A 44 -0.39 0.42 -6.70
CA ILE A 44 0.80 -0.15 -6.07
C ILE A 44 1.98 0.18 -6.99
N LEU A 45 2.61 1.33 -6.77
CA LEU A 45 3.74 1.78 -7.57
C LEU A 45 5.05 1.36 -6.92
N PHE A 46 5.81 0.50 -7.60
CA PHE A 46 7.19 0.18 -7.26
C PHE A 46 8.18 1.04 -8.05
N ASP A 47 9.34 1.31 -7.46
CA ASP A 47 10.53 1.80 -8.15
C ASP A 47 11.78 1.15 -7.56
N GLY A 48 12.93 1.32 -8.22
CA GLY A 48 14.21 0.68 -7.88
C GLY A 48 15.01 0.36 -9.13
N ASP A 49 16.26 -0.11 -8.98
CA ASP A 49 17.14 -0.42 -10.11
C ASP A 49 16.46 -1.44 -11.07
N PRO A 50 16.14 -1.03 -12.32
CA PRO A 50 15.50 -1.92 -13.28
C PRO A 50 16.45 -3.01 -13.82
N SER A 51 17.76 -2.86 -13.60
CA SER A 51 18.79 -3.80 -14.03
C SER A 51 19.15 -4.85 -12.97
N ALA A 52 18.59 -4.72 -11.76
CA ALA A 52 18.82 -5.68 -10.68
C ALA A 52 18.37 -7.09 -11.10
N ALA A 53 19.29 -8.04 -10.93
CA ALA A 53 19.10 -9.43 -11.34
C ALA A 53 18.51 -10.29 -10.21
N GLY A 54 17.78 -11.33 -10.62
CA GLY A 54 17.19 -12.31 -9.72
C GLY A 54 15.87 -11.88 -9.08
N PRO A 55 15.30 -12.71 -8.19
CA PRO A 55 13.94 -12.53 -7.67
C PRO A 55 13.85 -11.61 -6.43
N THR A 56 14.98 -11.06 -5.97
CA THR A 56 15.04 -10.27 -4.73
C THR A 56 15.02 -8.79 -5.06
N PRO A 57 14.21 -7.97 -4.36
CA PRO A 57 14.20 -6.53 -4.57
C PRO A 57 15.58 -5.93 -4.32
N PRO A 58 16.07 -5.01 -5.17
CA PRO A 58 17.30 -4.29 -4.90
C PRO A 58 17.17 -3.39 -3.66
N ALA A 59 18.30 -2.97 -3.10
CA ALA A 59 18.33 -2.17 -1.87
C ALA A 59 17.62 -0.81 -2.00
N ASP A 60 17.57 -0.27 -3.22
CA ASP A 60 16.89 0.98 -3.55
C ASP A 60 15.41 0.79 -3.92
N ALA A 61 14.89 -0.44 -3.86
CA ALA A 61 13.50 -0.70 -4.20
C ALA A 61 12.56 -0.03 -3.20
N THR A 62 11.55 0.69 -3.69
CA THR A 62 10.54 1.35 -2.87
C THR A 62 9.13 1.06 -3.35
N VAL A 63 8.15 1.38 -2.50
CA VAL A 63 6.73 1.44 -2.85
C VAL A 63 6.14 2.80 -2.46
N LEU A 64 5.33 3.38 -3.33
CA LEU A 64 4.67 4.66 -3.07
C LEU A 64 3.48 4.48 -2.12
N LEU A 65 3.50 5.23 -1.00
CA LEU A 65 2.42 5.28 -0.02
C LEU A 65 2.07 6.73 0.34
N THR A 66 0.80 6.96 0.62
CA THR A 66 0.26 8.22 1.13
C THR A 66 -0.22 8.04 2.57
N GLN A 67 -0.16 9.10 3.37
CA GLN A 67 -0.78 9.15 4.69
C GLN A 67 -1.78 10.30 4.73
N ARG A 68 -3.03 9.97 5.03
CA ARG A 68 -4.10 10.97 5.13
C ARG A 68 -3.86 11.95 6.26
N ALA A 69 -4.26 13.20 6.06
CA ALA A 69 -4.16 14.24 7.07
C ALA A 69 -4.94 13.89 8.35
N SER A 70 -4.37 14.25 9.50
CA SER A 70 -4.93 13.94 10.82
C SER A 70 -6.20 14.73 11.15
N ALA A 71 -6.44 15.84 10.45
CA ALA A 71 -7.61 16.72 10.64
C ALA A 71 -8.91 16.16 10.01
N LEU A 72 -8.83 15.08 9.23
CA LEU A 72 -9.98 14.50 8.55
C LEU A 72 -10.89 13.75 9.54
N ARG A 73 -12.21 13.89 9.36
CA ARG A 73 -13.23 13.25 10.23
C ARG A 73 -13.24 11.73 10.15
N GLN A 74 -12.74 11.16 9.06
CA GLN A 74 -12.63 9.72 8.84
C GLN A 74 -11.21 9.36 8.42
N HIS A 75 -10.71 8.20 8.87
CA HIS A 75 -9.44 7.64 8.43
C HIS A 75 -8.19 8.53 8.67
N ALA A 76 -8.26 9.44 9.65
CA ALA A 76 -7.17 10.32 10.04
C ALA A 76 -5.86 9.54 10.28
N GLY A 77 -4.79 9.93 9.59
CA GLY A 77 -3.47 9.33 9.72
C GLY A 77 -3.32 7.92 9.15
N GLN A 78 -4.34 7.37 8.47
CA GLN A 78 -4.22 6.07 7.81
C GLN A 78 -3.31 6.14 6.60
N VAL A 79 -2.51 5.08 6.43
CA VAL A 79 -1.59 4.91 5.32
C VAL A 79 -2.24 4.04 4.24
N ALA A 80 -2.14 4.48 2.99
CA ALA A 80 -2.74 3.82 1.84
C ALA A 80 -1.80 3.85 0.63
N PHE A 81 -2.08 2.98 -0.33
CA PHE A 81 -1.64 3.21 -1.71
C PHE A 81 -2.43 4.40 -2.27
N PRO A 82 -1.83 5.26 -3.12
CA PRO A 82 -2.57 6.30 -3.82
C PRO A 82 -3.74 5.70 -4.59
N GLY A 83 -4.92 6.32 -4.51
CA GLY A 83 -6.11 5.76 -5.14
C GLY A 83 -7.41 6.26 -4.53
N GLY A 84 -8.51 5.98 -5.23
CA GLY A 84 -9.79 6.56 -4.90
C GLY A 84 -10.95 5.93 -5.65
N ALA A 85 -12.10 6.58 -5.57
CA ALA A 85 -13.33 6.10 -6.18
C ALA A 85 -13.29 6.29 -7.70
N ARG A 86 -13.99 5.41 -8.41
CA ARG A 86 -14.18 5.57 -9.86
C ARG A 86 -15.16 6.72 -10.13
N ASP A 87 -14.75 7.62 -11.01
CA ASP A 87 -15.57 8.69 -11.55
C ASP A 87 -16.23 8.27 -12.87
N PRO A 88 -17.34 8.90 -13.28
CA PRO A 88 -18.03 8.59 -14.54
C PRO A 88 -17.15 8.76 -15.79
N GLU A 89 -16.16 9.66 -15.74
CA GLU A 89 -15.24 9.94 -16.83
C GLU A 89 -14.08 8.92 -16.93
N ASP A 90 -13.86 8.09 -15.91
CA ASP A 90 -12.77 7.12 -15.91
C ASP A 90 -13.05 5.95 -16.87
N ALA A 91 -12.13 5.72 -17.81
CA ALA A 91 -12.26 4.66 -18.82
C ALA A 91 -12.20 3.24 -18.21
N ASP A 92 -11.24 3.00 -17.32
CA ASP A 92 -10.94 1.71 -16.69
C ASP A 92 -10.29 1.90 -15.30
N ASP A 93 -9.93 0.82 -14.58
CA ASP A 93 -9.32 0.93 -13.25
C ASP A 93 -7.91 1.51 -13.26
N VAL A 94 -7.18 1.29 -14.36
CA VAL A 94 -5.86 1.88 -14.56
C VAL A 94 -5.98 3.40 -14.62
N ALA A 95 -6.95 3.92 -15.37
CA ALA A 95 -7.24 5.36 -15.44
C ALA A 95 -7.58 5.94 -14.06
N VAL A 96 -8.44 5.26 -13.28
CA VAL A 96 -8.77 5.66 -11.91
C VAL A 96 -7.51 5.74 -11.05
N ALA A 97 -6.73 4.65 -10.99
CA ALA A 97 -5.55 4.56 -10.14
C ALA A 97 -4.49 5.62 -10.48
N LEU A 98 -4.27 5.87 -11.78
CA LEU A 98 -3.30 6.87 -12.24
C LEU A 98 -3.79 8.31 -12.03
N ARG A 99 -5.08 8.59 -12.24
CA ARG A 99 -5.69 9.90 -11.97
C ARG A 99 -5.55 10.25 -10.50
N GLU A 100 -6.00 9.37 -9.62
CA GLU A 100 -5.95 9.54 -8.17
C GLU A 100 -4.50 9.67 -7.67
N ALA A 101 -3.58 8.85 -8.17
CA ALA A 101 -2.17 8.98 -7.82
C ALA A 101 -1.59 10.35 -8.21
N ARG A 102 -1.95 10.88 -9.38
CA ARG A 102 -1.56 12.22 -9.81
C ARG A 102 -2.18 13.30 -8.92
N GLU A 103 -3.46 13.19 -8.60
CA GLU A 103 -4.19 14.15 -7.77
C GLU A 103 -3.68 14.20 -6.33
N GLU A 104 -3.36 13.06 -5.72
CA GLU A 104 -2.88 13.01 -4.34
C GLU A 104 -1.39 13.35 -4.21
N THR A 105 -0.57 12.90 -5.18
CA THR A 105 0.90 12.87 -5.03
C THR A 105 1.67 13.68 -6.06
N GLY A 106 0.99 14.23 -7.07
CA GLY A 106 1.63 14.94 -8.18
C GLY A 106 2.38 14.02 -9.14
N LEU A 107 2.23 12.70 -8.99
CA LEU A 107 2.84 11.70 -9.85
C LEU A 107 2.52 11.99 -11.32
N ASP A 108 3.54 11.94 -12.17
CA ASP A 108 3.37 11.97 -13.62
C ASP A 108 2.94 10.57 -14.11
N PRO A 109 1.71 10.39 -14.61
CA PRO A 109 1.26 9.09 -15.12
C PRO A 109 2.13 8.56 -16.26
N GLY A 110 2.78 9.45 -17.03
CA GLY A 110 3.70 9.06 -18.11
C GLY A 110 5.00 8.41 -17.61
N SER A 111 5.34 8.56 -16.33
CA SER A 111 6.49 7.89 -15.70
C SER A 111 6.19 6.46 -15.26
N VAL A 112 4.91 6.06 -15.25
CA VAL A 112 4.46 4.76 -14.76
C VAL A 112 4.31 3.77 -15.90
N GLN A 113 5.03 2.66 -15.80
CA GLN A 113 4.72 1.47 -16.58
C GLN A 113 3.73 0.61 -15.81
N VAL A 114 2.50 0.51 -16.31
CA VAL A 114 1.49 -0.41 -15.75
C VAL A 114 1.89 -1.84 -16.09
N LEU A 115 1.94 -2.70 -15.08
CA LEU A 115 2.41 -4.08 -15.20
C LEU A 115 1.25 -5.09 -15.13
N ALA A 116 0.29 -4.86 -14.24
CA ALA A 116 -0.85 -5.74 -14.07
C ALA A 116 -2.00 -5.08 -13.28
N GLU A 117 -3.19 -5.66 -13.42
CA GLU A 117 -4.33 -5.43 -12.54
C GLU A 117 -4.57 -6.71 -11.74
N LEU A 118 -4.83 -6.58 -10.44
CA LEU A 118 -5.23 -7.69 -9.59
C LEU A 118 -6.74 -7.87 -9.63
N ASP A 119 -7.19 -9.08 -9.27
CA ASP A 119 -8.60 -9.34 -9.07
C ASP A 119 -9.20 -8.33 -8.07
N PRO A 120 -10.41 -7.83 -8.32
CA PRO A 120 -11.04 -6.87 -7.41
C PRO A 120 -11.27 -7.45 -6.02
N ILE A 121 -10.89 -6.70 -4.98
CA ILE A 121 -11.02 -7.08 -3.58
C ILE A 121 -12.15 -6.28 -2.93
N GLU A 122 -13.11 -6.97 -2.33
CA GLU A 122 -14.13 -6.31 -1.52
C GLU A 122 -13.55 -5.89 -0.16
N VAL A 123 -13.80 -4.64 0.22
CA VAL A 123 -13.35 -4.02 1.47
C VAL A 123 -14.58 -3.58 2.27
N PRO A 124 -15.19 -4.48 3.07
CA PRO A 124 -16.50 -4.22 3.65
C PRO A 124 -16.54 -3.06 4.64
N VAL A 125 -15.43 -2.80 5.33
CA VAL A 125 -15.31 -1.68 6.28
C VAL A 125 -15.46 -0.31 5.62
N SER A 126 -15.15 -0.19 4.32
CA SER A 126 -15.26 1.07 3.56
C SER A 126 -16.38 1.03 2.51
N GLY A 127 -16.97 -0.14 2.25
CA GLY A 127 -18.02 -0.34 1.26
C GLY A 127 -17.51 -0.27 -0.19
N PHE A 128 -16.22 -0.48 -0.40
CA PHE A 128 -15.60 -0.46 -1.72
C PHE A 128 -15.29 -1.86 -2.24
N ARG A 129 -15.28 -1.99 -3.56
CA ARG A 129 -14.61 -3.05 -4.32
C ARG A 129 -13.42 -2.40 -5.00
N VAL A 130 -12.23 -2.68 -4.45
CA VAL A 130 -10.98 -2.04 -4.82
C VAL A 130 -10.25 -2.90 -5.85
N VAL A 131 -9.81 -2.31 -6.96
CA VAL A 131 -8.94 -2.93 -7.95
C VAL A 131 -7.51 -2.43 -7.75
N PRO A 132 -6.59 -3.27 -7.25
CA PRO A 132 -5.18 -2.90 -7.17
C PRO A 132 -4.52 -2.96 -8.56
N VAL A 133 -3.82 -1.90 -8.93
CA VAL A 133 -3.05 -1.79 -10.17
C VAL A 133 -1.58 -1.77 -9.80
N ILE A 134 -0.79 -2.72 -10.31
CA ILE A 134 0.66 -2.74 -10.13
C ILE A 134 1.31 -1.89 -11.22
N GLY A 135 2.11 -0.91 -10.80
CA GLY A 135 2.94 -0.10 -11.67
C GLY A 135 4.41 -0.19 -11.29
N PHE A 136 5.28 0.12 -12.25
CA PHE A 136 6.71 0.30 -12.03
C PHE A 136 7.20 1.61 -12.65
N ALA A 137 8.00 2.37 -11.91
CA ALA A 137 8.65 3.58 -12.40
C ALA A 137 10.17 3.38 -12.53
N ALA A 138 10.65 3.08 -13.74
CA ALA A 138 12.08 2.92 -14.03
C ALA A 138 12.88 4.22 -13.83
N ARG A 139 12.21 5.37 -13.94
CA ARG A 139 12.75 6.70 -13.65
C ARG A 139 11.69 7.44 -12.83
N PRO A 140 11.71 7.28 -11.49
CA PRO A 140 10.67 7.87 -10.65
C PRO A 140 10.68 9.39 -10.77
N CYS A 141 9.50 10.00 -10.98
CA CYS A 141 9.35 11.45 -10.89
C CYS A 141 9.29 11.91 -9.43
N GLU A 142 9.47 13.20 -9.21
CA GLU A 142 9.21 13.80 -7.90
C GLU A 142 7.74 13.62 -7.52
N VAL A 143 7.48 13.36 -6.24
CA VAL A 143 6.12 13.23 -5.67
C VAL A 143 6.07 14.00 -4.36
N ARG A 144 4.91 14.61 -4.08
CA ARG A 144 4.65 15.38 -2.86
C ARG A 144 3.15 15.42 -2.61
N ALA A 145 2.74 15.71 -1.38
CA ALA A 145 1.33 15.99 -1.11
C ALA A 145 0.88 17.18 -1.98
N VAL A 146 -0.10 16.98 -2.85
CA VAL A 146 -0.66 18.04 -3.69
C VAL A 146 -1.57 18.93 -2.85
N ASP A 147 -2.46 18.32 -2.08
CA ASP A 147 -3.27 18.99 -1.06
C ASP A 147 -2.89 18.50 0.36
N PRO A 148 -2.14 19.32 1.12
CA PRO A 148 -1.78 19.02 2.51
C PRO A 148 -2.98 18.90 3.47
N ALA A 149 -4.15 19.44 3.11
CA ALA A 149 -5.36 19.30 3.92
C ALA A 149 -5.93 17.88 3.85
N GLU A 150 -5.66 17.15 2.76
CA GLU A 150 -6.10 15.78 2.56
C GLU A 150 -5.00 14.76 2.81
N THR A 151 -3.76 15.08 2.40
CA THR A 151 -2.59 14.19 2.48
C THR A 151 -1.48 14.82 3.32
N ALA A 152 -1.21 14.24 4.49
CA ALA A 152 -0.15 14.72 5.38
C ALA A 152 1.25 14.30 4.93
N LEU A 153 1.40 13.11 4.34
CA LEU A 153 2.69 12.59 3.86
C LEU A 153 2.51 11.83 2.55
N VAL A 154 3.49 11.97 1.66
CA VAL A 154 3.70 11.11 0.49
C VAL A 154 5.12 10.59 0.60
N ARG A 155 5.29 9.27 0.58
CA ARG A 155 6.62 8.64 0.72
C ARG A 155 6.79 7.48 -0.24
N ARG A 156 7.98 7.43 -0.80
CA ARG A 156 8.59 6.20 -1.30
C ARG A 156 9.16 5.45 -0.11
N VAL A 157 8.47 4.40 0.31
CA VAL A 157 8.88 3.57 1.45
C VAL A 157 9.79 2.46 0.95
N PRO A 158 11.03 2.35 1.44
CA PRO A 158 11.92 1.25 1.07
C PRO A 158 11.26 -0.11 1.31
N LEU A 159 11.27 -0.99 0.31
CA LEU A 159 10.75 -2.35 0.46
C LEU A 159 11.50 -3.12 1.54
N ALA A 160 12.80 -2.84 1.70
CA ALA A 160 13.61 -3.40 2.79
C ALA A 160 13.01 -3.12 4.17
N GLU A 161 12.42 -1.93 4.41
CA GLU A 161 11.75 -1.62 5.69
C GLU A 161 10.50 -2.49 5.91
N LEU A 162 9.73 -2.78 4.85
CA LEU A 162 8.49 -3.57 4.93
C LEU A 162 8.75 -5.08 4.98
N ILE A 163 9.88 -5.53 4.43
CA ILE A 163 10.32 -6.92 4.44
C ILE A 163 11.03 -7.27 5.76
N ASP A 164 11.63 -6.29 6.45
CA ASP A 164 12.35 -6.54 7.70
C ASP A 164 11.42 -7.09 8.80
N PRO A 165 11.70 -8.28 9.34
CA PRO A 165 10.95 -8.84 10.47
C PRO A 165 10.86 -7.91 11.69
N ALA A 166 11.86 -7.07 11.93
CA ALA A 166 11.87 -6.14 13.07
C ALA A 166 10.79 -5.05 12.96
N HIS A 167 10.29 -4.79 11.75
CA HIS A 167 9.26 -3.79 11.48
C HIS A 167 7.88 -4.39 11.30
N ARG A 168 7.72 -5.71 11.41
CA ARG A 168 6.47 -6.44 11.18
C ARG A 168 5.93 -6.98 12.49
N PHE A 169 4.64 -6.78 12.71
CA PHE A 169 3.93 -7.28 13.88
C PHE A 169 2.43 -7.36 13.56
N MET A 170 1.65 -7.98 14.45
CA MET A 170 0.21 -8.00 14.35
C MET A 170 -0.40 -6.86 15.17
N VAL A 171 -1.48 -6.28 14.68
CA VAL A 171 -2.29 -5.31 15.42
C VAL A 171 -3.67 -5.87 15.70
N ARG A 172 -4.28 -5.44 16.81
CA ARG A 172 -5.65 -5.81 17.18
C ARG A 172 -6.48 -4.61 17.63
N LYS A 173 -7.75 -4.57 17.21
CA LYS A 173 -8.79 -3.66 17.73
C LYS A 173 -10.16 -4.31 17.60
N SER A 174 -10.86 -4.50 18.71
CA SER A 174 -12.18 -5.16 18.73
C SER A 174 -12.12 -6.50 17.98
N PHE A 175 -12.90 -6.68 16.91
CA PHE A 175 -12.92 -7.88 16.08
C PHE A 175 -11.83 -7.92 14.99
N TYR A 176 -11.11 -6.82 14.78
CA TYR A 176 -10.04 -6.76 13.80
C TYR A 176 -8.72 -7.26 14.39
N ARG A 177 -8.07 -8.17 13.67
CA ARG A 177 -6.66 -8.58 13.85
C ARG A 177 -6.02 -8.69 12.46
N GLY A 178 -4.85 -8.10 12.25
CA GLY A 178 -4.17 -8.15 10.95
C GLY A 178 -2.71 -7.71 11.01
N PRO A 179 -1.95 -7.94 9.93
CA PRO A 179 -0.55 -7.53 9.86
C PRO A 179 -0.42 -6.00 9.86
N ALA A 180 0.69 -5.54 10.41
CA ALA A 180 1.10 -4.15 10.39
C ALA A 180 2.61 -4.00 10.21
N PHE A 181 2.99 -2.82 9.72
CA PHE A 181 4.36 -2.45 9.42
C PHE A 181 4.68 -1.09 10.03
N ALA A 182 5.79 -1.00 10.76
CA ALA A 182 6.40 0.28 11.12
C ALA A 182 7.35 0.71 9.99
N ALA A 183 6.96 1.70 9.20
CA ALA A 183 7.71 2.20 8.05
C ALA A 183 8.13 3.65 8.29
N GLY A 184 9.23 3.86 9.02
CA GLY A 184 9.62 5.18 9.52
C GLY A 184 8.49 5.87 10.32
N PRO A 185 8.00 7.06 9.90
CA PRO A 185 6.87 7.72 10.56
C PRO A 185 5.52 7.02 10.38
N MET A 186 5.39 6.14 9.38
CA MET A 186 4.13 5.54 8.98
C MET A 186 3.85 4.25 9.76
N LEU A 187 2.57 4.01 10.04
CA LEU A 187 2.05 2.69 10.42
C LEU A 187 1.17 2.19 9.29
N VAL A 188 1.62 1.16 8.58
CA VAL A 188 0.85 0.51 7.51
C VAL A 188 0.05 -0.63 8.14
N TRP A 189 -1.27 -0.60 8.03
CA TRP A 189 -2.17 -1.61 8.63
C TRP A 189 -3.49 -1.67 7.86
N GLY A 190 -4.43 -2.50 8.31
CA GLY A 190 -5.76 -2.60 7.72
C GLY A 190 -5.70 -3.24 6.34
N PHE A 191 -6.48 -2.72 5.39
CA PHE A 191 -6.45 -3.23 4.02
C PHE A 191 -5.08 -3.05 3.36
N THR A 192 -4.47 -1.87 3.49
CA THR A 192 -3.13 -1.60 2.96
C THR A 192 -2.09 -2.57 3.54
N GLY A 193 -2.11 -2.78 4.86
CA GLY A 193 -1.20 -3.73 5.52
C GLY A 193 -1.44 -5.18 5.08
N GLY A 194 -2.69 -5.61 5.01
CA GLY A 194 -3.05 -6.95 4.53
C GLY A 194 -2.61 -7.18 3.09
N LEU A 195 -2.88 -6.23 2.19
CA LEU A 195 -2.49 -6.29 0.79
C LEU A 195 -0.97 -6.29 0.62
N MET A 196 -0.25 -5.42 1.33
CA MET A 196 1.21 -5.41 1.31
C MET A 196 1.80 -6.73 1.82
N ASN A 197 1.24 -7.31 2.89
CA ASN A 197 1.65 -8.61 3.41
C ASN A 197 1.46 -9.72 2.37
N ALA A 198 0.31 -9.74 1.69
CA ALA A 198 0.00 -10.71 0.64
C ALA A 198 0.92 -10.57 -0.58
N LEU A 199 1.23 -9.34 -1.01
CA LEU A 199 2.18 -9.08 -2.10
C LEU A 199 3.58 -9.58 -1.76
N ILE A 200 4.06 -9.34 -0.52
CA ILE A 200 5.37 -9.84 -0.05
C ILE A 200 5.41 -11.37 -0.03
N GLY A 201 4.33 -12.01 0.41
CA GLY A 201 4.17 -13.48 0.40
C GLY A 201 4.20 -14.05 -1.02
N ALA A 202 3.34 -13.55 -1.90
CA ALA A 202 3.22 -14.02 -3.29
C ALA A 202 4.51 -13.82 -4.09
N ALA A 203 5.26 -12.75 -3.80
CA ALA A 203 6.55 -12.48 -4.43
C ALA A 203 7.71 -13.31 -3.86
N GLY A 204 7.49 -14.06 -2.78
CA GLY A 204 8.54 -14.81 -2.10
C GLY A 204 9.58 -13.93 -1.40
N TRP A 205 9.26 -12.66 -1.13
CA TRP A 205 10.14 -11.72 -0.42
C TRP A 205 10.05 -11.84 1.09
N GLU A 206 9.11 -12.64 1.60
CA GLU A 206 8.86 -12.80 3.02
C GLU A 206 10.07 -13.39 3.76
N ARG A 207 10.50 -12.69 4.81
CA ARG A 207 11.41 -13.21 5.82
C ARG A 207 10.57 -13.63 7.04
N PRO A 208 10.87 -14.77 7.70
CA PRO A 208 10.13 -15.17 8.91
C PRO A 208 10.08 -14.03 9.94
N TRP A 209 8.88 -13.74 10.45
CA TRP A 209 8.62 -12.66 11.40
C TRP A 209 7.65 -13.11 12.49
N ASP A 210 7.68 -12.43 13.63
CA ASP A 210 6.92 -12.85 14.81
C ASP A 210 5.43 -12.46 14.68
N THR A 211 4.62 -13.39 14.16
CA THR A 211 3.17 -13.24 14.05
C THR A 211 2.44 -13.36 15.41
N SER A 212 3.16 -13.68 16.49
CA SER A 212 2.65 -13.73 17.86
C SER A 212 2.83 -12.40 18.61
N ASP A 213 3.66 -11.49 18.12
CA ASP A 213 3.70 -10.10 18.56
C ASP A 213 2.41 -9.38 18.14
N VAL A 214 1.43 -9.34 19.06
CA VAL A 214 0.14 -8.70 18.83
C VAL A 214 0.01 -7.44 19.69
N ARG A 215 0.04 -6.28 19.04
CA ARG A 215 0.01 -4.97 19.68
C ARG A 215 -1.39 -4.32 19.61
N PRO A 216 -1.79 -3.51 20.61
CA PRO A 216 -3.02 -2.73 20.53
C PRO A 216 -2.93 -1.69 19.42
N LEU A 217 -3.85 -1.75 18.43
CA LEU A 217 -3.82 -0.83 17.29
C LEU A 217 -3.93 0.64 17.71
N THR A 218 -4.69 0.93 18.77
CA THR A 218 -4.86 2.30 19.28
C THR A 218 -3.55 2.93 19.73
N ASP A 219 -2.67 2.11 20.31
CA ASP A 219 -1.40 2.57 20.87
C ASP A 219 -0.40 2.79 19.73
N GLU A 220 -0.36 1.88 18.76
CA GLU A 220 0.48 1.99 17.57
C GLU A 220 0.08 3.17 16.69
N VAL A 221 -1.22 3.45 16.51
CA VAL A 221 -1.69 4.62 15.78
C VAL A 221 -1.24 5.92 16.47
N ARG A 222 -1.31 5.97 17.81
CA ARG A 222 -0.84 7.13 18.58
C ARG A 222 0.67 7.31 18.43
N ALA A 223 1.43 6.22 18.57
CA ALA A 223 2.89 6.25 18.42
C ALA A 223 3.31 6.69 17.01
N ALA A 224 2.61 6.21 15.97
CA ALA A 224 2.84 6.63 14.58
C ALA A 224 2.53 8.12 14.37
N ALA A 225 1.45 8.63 14.94
CA ALA A 225 1.12 10.05 14.86
C ALA A 225 2.23 10.93 15.47
N THR A 226 2.79 10.53 16.62
CA THR A 226 3.94 11.23 17.23
C THR A 226 5.18 11.17 16.34
N ARG A 227 5.50 10.00 15.75
CA ARG A 227 6.63 9.87 14.81
C ARG A 227 6.45 10.75 13.58
N ALA A 228 5.23 10.80 13.02
CA ALA A 228 4.92 11.63 11.85
C ALA A 228 5.06 13.13 12.13
N GLN A 229 4.65 13.61 13.31
CA GLN A 229 4.84 15.00 13.73
C GLN A 229 6.33 15.37 13.80
N HIS A 230 7.14 14.58 14.52
CA HIS A 230 8.58 14.82 14.60
C HIS A 230 9.27 14.78 13.23
N TRP A 231 8.84 13.85 12.35
CA TRP A 231 9.37 13.77 11.00
C TRP A 231 9.09 15.06 10.20
N GLN A 232 7.87 15.57 10.25
CA GLN A 232 7.49 16.82 9.58
C GLN A 232 8.24 18.04 10.11
N GLU A 233 8.56 18.08 11.41
CA GLU A 233 9.36 19.14 12.01
C GLU A 233 10.83 19.07 11.58
N SER A 234 11.40 17.87 11.46
CA SER A 234 12.81 17.66 11.09
C SER A 234 13.11 17.83 9.59
N THR A 235 12.08 17.79 8.74
CA THR A 235 12.23 17.85 7.27
C THR A 235 11.85 19.25 6.71
N ARG A 236 11.55 20.22 7.58
CA ARG A 236 11.38 21.64 7.24
C ARG A 236 12.69 22.40 7.36
#